data_AF-G4A7J9-F1
#
_entry.id   AF-G4A7J9-F1
#
_cell.length_a   1.000
_cell.length_b   1.000
_cell.length_c   1.000
_cell.angle_alpha   90.00
_cell.angle_beta   90.00
_cell.angle_gamma   90.00
#
_symmetry.space_group_name_H-M   'P 1'
#
loop_
_entity.id
_entity.type
_entity.pdbx_description
1 polymer ?
#
loop_
_entity_poly.entity_id
_entity_poly.type
_entity_poly.pdbx_seq_one_letter_code
_entity_poly.pdbx_strand_id
1 'polypeptide(L)'
;MYRVAFQAVIKAGQYAYRDRRQRKRQFRQLWIARINAAARQSGLSYSKFINGLKKASVEIDRKILADIAVFDKVAFAALVEKAKSAL
;
A
#
# COMPACT_ATOMS: atom_id res chain seq x y z
N MET A 1 -9.79 -37.28 22.15
CA MET A 1 -9.83 -35.90 21.61
C MET A 1 -9.31 -35.83 20.16
N TYR A 2 -9.89 -36.59 19.22
CA TYR A 2 -9.47 -36.57 17.79
C TYR A 2 -10.49 -35.85 16.90
N ARG A 3 -11.78 -36.13 17.09
CA ARG A 3 -12.87 -35.58 16.27
C ARG A 3 -12.93 -34.04 16.30
N VAL A 4 -12.76 -33.45 17.48
CA VAL A 4 -12.76 -31.98 17.65
C VAL A 4 -11.51 -31.34 17.01
N ALA A 5 -10.34 -31.99 17.15
CA ALA A 5 -9.11 -31.52 16.54
C ALA A 5 -9.20 -31.53 15.00
N PHE A 6 -9.78 -32.58 14.42
CA PHE A 6 -9.97 -32.68 12.97
C PHE A 6 -10.87 -31.55 12.42
N GLN A 7 -11.97 -31.23 13.11
CA GLN A 7 -12.83 -30.10 12.74
C GLN A 7 -12.08 -28.75 12.81
N ALA A 8 -11.24 -28.56 13.83
CA ALA A 8 -10.45 -27.35 13.97
C ALA A 8 -9.42 -27.20 12.84
N VAL A 9 -8.76 -28.28 12.43
CA VAL A 9 -7.80 -28.28 11.30
C VAL A 9 -8.48 -27.89 9.99
N ILE A 10 -9.67 -28.44 9.70
CA ILE A 10 -10.42 -28.07 8.49
C ILE A 10 -10.77 -26.58 8.50
N LYS A 11 -11.27 -26.07 9.63
CA LYS A 11 -11.62 -24.65 9.78
C LYS A 11 -10.40 -23.74 9.65
N ALA A 12 -9.26 -24.14 10.20
CA ALA A 12 -8.00 -23.43 10.02
C ALA A 12 -7.58 -23.38 8.54
N GLY A 13 -7.75 -24.49 7.80
CA GLY A 13 -7.51 -24.54 6.35
C GLY A 13 -8.40 -23.58 5.55
N GLN A 14 -9.69 -23.50 5.90
CA GLN A 14 -10.63 -22.55 5.28
C GLN A 14 -10.21 -21.10 5.53
N TYR A 15 -9.82 -20.75 6.77
CA TYR A 15 -9.31 -19.42 7.07
C TYR A 15 -8.00 -19.13 6.35
N ALA A 16 -7.05 -20.07 6.30
CA ALA A 16 -5.80 -19.90 5.57
C ALA A 16 -6.03 -19.62 4.07
N TYR A 17 -7.04 -20.25 3.44
CA TYR A 17 -7.40 -19.96 2.07
C TYR A 17 -7.96 -18.53 1.89
N ARG A 18 -8.92 -18.14 2.73
CA ARG A 18 -9.51 -16.79 2.72
C ARG A 18 -8.43 -15.71 2.97
N ASP A 19 -7.61 -15.93 3.98
CA ASP A 19 -6.68 -14.92 4.48
C ASP A 19 -5.50 -14.70 3.53
N ARG A 20 -5.14 -15.67 2.67
CA ARG A 20 -4.21 -15.44 1.56
C ARG A 20 -4.69 -14.36 0.59
N ARG A 21 -6.00 -14.31 0.30
CA ARG A 21 -6.61 -13.25 -0.53
C ARG A 21 -6.73 -11.94 0.26
N GLN A 22 -7.10 -12.02 1.54
CA GLN A 22 -7.25 -10.84 2.40
C GLN A 22 -5.91 -10.13 2.66
N ARG A 23 -4.82 -10.88 2.85
CA ARG A 23 -3.46 -10.36 3.07
C ARG A 23 -3.02 -9.40 1.98
N LYS A 24 -3.32 -9.70 0.70
CA LYS A 24 -3.03 -8.81 -0.43
C LYS A 24 -3.77 -7.47 -0.31
N ARG A 25 -5.01 -7.47 0.19
CA ARG A 25 -5.82 -6.25 0.41
C ARG A 25 -5.31 -5.46 1.61
N GLN A 26 -4.98 -6.14 2.71
CA GLN A 26 -4.44 -5.54 3.93
C GLN A 26 -3.12 -4.81 3.66
N PHE A 27 -2.19 -5.44 2.95
CA PHE A 27 -0.92 -4.77 2.58
C PHE A 27 -1.15 -3.57 1.67
N ARG A 28 -2.03 -3.69 0.67
CA ARG A 28 -2.35 -2.55 -0.19
C ARG A 28 -2.94 -1.38 0.59
N GLN A 29 -3.84 -1.65 1.54
CA GLN A 29 -4.41 -0.64 2.43
C GLN A 29 -3.34 0.02 3.29
N LEU A 30 -2.42 -0.76 3.85
CA LEU A 30 -1.29 -0.24 4.64
C LEU A 30 -0.38 0.68 3.80
N TRP A 31 -0.03 0.27 2.59
CA TRP A 31 0.79 1.10 1.70
C TRP A 31 0.10 2.42 1.35
N ILE A 32 -1.21 2.40 1.07
CA ILE A 32 -1.98 3.62 0.81
C ILE A 32 -1.97 4.54 2.03
N ALA A 33 -2.16 4.01 3.25
CA ALA A 33 -2.13 4.81 4.46
C ALA A 33 -0.75 5.48 4.67
N ARG A 34 0.34 4.73 4.46
CA ARG A 34 1.72 5.25 4.55
C ARG A 34 1.97 6.37 3.53
N ILE A 35 1.62 6.15 2.26
CA ILE A 35 1.78 7.15 1.21
C ILE A 35 0.93 8.39 1.51
N ASN A 36 -0.31 8.22 1.99
CA ASN A 36 -1.19 9.34 2.29
C ASN A 36 -0.62 10.22 3.42
N ALA A 37 -0.04 9.61 4.45
CA ALA A 37 0.63 10.35 5.53
C ALA A 37 1.82 11.16 4.98
N ALA A 38 2.68 10.55 4.16
CA ALA A 38 3.84 11.23 3.58
C ALA A 38 3.44 12.33 2.58
N ALA A 39 2.47 12.07 1.70
CA ALA A 39 1.97 13.06 0.74
C ALA A 39 1.37 14.28 1.44
N ARG A 40 0.66 14.06 2.55
CA ARG A 40 0.10 15.16 3.37
C ARG A 40 1.17 16.03 3.99
N GLN A 41 2.29 15.45 4.44
CA GLN A 41 3.43 16.24 4.94
C GLN A 41 4.00 17.16 3.86
N SER A 42 3.92 16.77 2.58
CA SER A 42 4.34 17.58 1.43
C SER A 42 3.22 18.44 0.81
N GLY A 43 2.08 18.57 1.49
CA GLY A 43 0.97 19.45 1.10
C GLY A 43 0.01 18.89 0.04
N LEU A 44 0.04 17.58 -0.25
CA LEU A 44 -0.83 16.94 -1.25
C LEU A 44 -1.73 15.86 -0.64
N SER A 45 -2.92 15.68 -1.22
CA SER A 45 -3.72 14.49 -0.95
C SER A 45 -3.21 13.30 -1.75
N TYR A 46 -3.40 12.08 -1.23
CA TYR A 46 -3.07 10.84 -1.93
C TYR A 46 -3.70 10.77 -3.34
N SER A 47 -4.96 11.18 -3.49
CA SER A 47 -5.65 11.14 -4.79
C SER A 47 -4.98 12.05 -5.83
N LYS A 48 -4.65 13.29 -5.44
CA LYS A 48 -3.93 14.24 -6.30
C LYS A 48 -2.53 13.75 -6.63
N PHE A 49 -1.79 13.24 -5.63
CA PHE A 49 -0.45 12.67 -5.83
C PHE A 49 -0.44 11.53 -6.84
N ILE A 50 -1.33 10.54 -6.70
CA ILE A 50 -1.40 9.40 -7.62
C ILE A 50 -1.84 9.85 -9.03
N ASN A 51 -2.75 10.82 -9.12
CA ASN A 51 -3.14 11.40 -10.40
C ASN A 51 -1.95 12.09 -11.08
N GLY A 52 -1.21 12.92 -10.35
CA GLY A 52 -0.01 13.61 -10.84
C GLY A 52 1.07 12.63 -11.30
N LEU A 53 1.32 11.56 -10.53
CA LEU A 53 2.25 10.50 -10.95
C LEU A 53 1.81 9.81 -12.24
N LYS A 54 0.52 9.54 -12.41
CA LYS A 54 -0.03 8.94 -13.63
C LYS A 54 0.14 9.88 -14.83
N LYS A 55 -0.10 11.19 -14.66
CA LYS A 55 0.11 12.20 -15.70
C LYS A 55 1.59 12.40 -16.04
N ALA A 56 2.47 12.25 -15.05
CA ALA A 56 3.92 12.28 -15.23
C ALA A 56 4.48 10.95 -15.82
N SER A 57 3.63 10.00 -16.21
CA SER A 57 4.00 8.66 -16.70
C SER A 57 4.94 7.89 -15.76
N VAL A 58 4.77 8.08 -14.45
CA VAL A 58 5.55 7.37 -13.42
C VAL A 58 4.81 6.11 -13.00
N GLU A 59 5.25 4.96 -13.50
CA GLU A 59 4.66 3.64 -13.21
C GLU A 59 5.32 2.97 -11.99
N ILE A 60 5.22 3.60 -10.82
CA ILE A 60 5.75 3.01 -9.58
C ILE A 60 4.62 2.39 -8.76
N ASP A 61 4.85 1.16 -8.31
CA ASP A 61 3.94 0.44 -7.43
C ASP A 61 3.85 1.04 -6.02
N ARG A 62 2.67 0.86 -5.39
CA ARG A 62 2.38 1.37 -4.05
C ARG A 62 3.27 0.76 -2.97
N LYS A 63 3.75 -0.46 -3.16
CA LYS A 63 4.71 -1.09 -2.25
C LYS A 63 5.99 -0.26 -2.19
N ILE A 64 6.59 -0.02 -3.36
CA ILE A 64 7.85 0.72 -3.50
C ILE A 64 7.67 2.17 -3.06
N LEU A 65 6.57 2.83 -3.44
CA LEU A 65 6.26 4.18 -2.97
C LEU A 65 6.14 4.27 -1.44
N ALA A 66 5.51 3.28 -0.80
CA ALA A 66 5.38 3.25 0.65
C ALA A 66 6.72 2.98 1.35
N ASP A 67 7.59 2.17 0.76
CA ASP A 67 8.93 1.92 1.29
C ASP A 67 9.81 3.18 1.14
N ILE A 68 9.82 3.83 -0.03
CA ILE A 68 10.52 5.10 -0.26
C ILE A 68 10.02 6.18 0.72
N ALA A 69 8.70 6.29 0.91
CA ALA A 69 8.13 7.25 1.86
C ALA A 69 8.64 7.10 3.30
N VAL A 70 9.06 5.89 3.70
CA VAL A 70 9.58 5.59 5.03
C VAL A 70 11.10 5.75 5.10
N PHE A 71 11.82 5.18 4.13
CA PHE A 71 13.28 5.10 4.18
C PHE A 71 13.99 6.30 3.57
N ASP A 72 13.42 6.91 2.53
CA ASP A 72 14.03 8.02 1.79
C ASP A 72 13.02 9.14 1.53
N LYS A 73 12.94 10.05 2.50
CA LYS A 73 12.07 11.23 2.43
C LYS A 73 12.51 12.21 1.34
N VAL A 74 13.79 12.23 0.98
CA VAL A 74 14.33 13.15 -0.04
C VAL A 74 13.87 12.69 -1.42
N ALA A 75 14.03 11.40 -1.72
CA ALA A 75 13.51 10.82 -2.96
C ALA A 75 11.97 10.96 -3.04
N PHE A 76 11.25 10.74 -1.93
CA PHE A 76 9.81 10.94 -1.90
C PHE A 76 9.41 12.38 -2.20
N ALA A 77 10.13 13.37 -1.65
CA ALA A 77 9.87 14.79 -1.92
C ALA A 77 10.07 15.13 -3.40
N ALA A 78 11.12 14.61 -4.05
CA ALA A 78 11.34 14.80 -5.48
C ALA A 78 10.20 14.20 -6.33
N LEU A 79 9.70 13.02 -5.96
CA LEU A 79 8.52 12.42 -6.61
C LEU A 79 7.27 13.27 -6.43
N VAL A 80 7.10 13.86 -5.25
CA VAL A 80 5.98 14.78 -4.97
C VAL A 80 6.07 16.03 -5.84
N GLU A 81 7.23 16.66 -5.96
CA GLU A 81 7.40 17.82 -6.83
C GLU A 81 7.14 17.49 -8.30
N LYS A 82 7.62 16.32 -8.77
CA LYS A 82 7.31 15.84 -10.12
C LYS A 82 5.82 15.58 -10.34
N ALA A 83 5.13 15.10 -9.31
CA ALA A 83 3.67 14.92 -9.34
C ALA A 83 2.93 16.27 -9.32
N LYS A 84 3.44 17.29 -8.62
CA LYS A 84 2.87 18.66 -8.64
C LYS A 84 3.02 19.33 -10.00
N SER A 85 4.19 19.19 -10.65
CA SER A 85 4.45 19.82 -11.94
C SER A 85 3.59 19.24 -13.07
N ALA A 86 3.15 17.98 -12.94
CA ALA A 86 2.32 17.31 -13.93
C ALA A 86 0.81 17.38 -13.63
N LEU A 87 0.40 18.09 -12.57
CA LEU A 87 -0.95 18.03 -12.03
C LEU A 87 -1.97 18.82 -12.85
#